data_AF-A0A522N6X6-F1
#
_entry.id   AF-A0A522N6X6-F1
#
_cell.length_a   1.000
_cell.length_b   1.000
_cell.length_c   1.000
_cell.angle_alpha   90.00
_cell.angle_beta   90.00
_cell.angle_gamma   90.00
#
_symmetry.space_group_name_H-M   'P 1'
#
loop_
_entity.id
_entity.type
_entity.pdbx_description
1 polymer ?
#
loop_
_entity_poly.entity_id
_entity_poly.type
_entity_poly.pdbx_seq_one_letter_code
_entity_poly.pdbx_strand_id
1 'polypeptide(L)'
;MSLVAVAIELKIPDNTAFTAYDALLSMGLDELGDIKRSDVWIVEADALPAEITHAIRRTELIFNPNKHMLRMLNSDRPASGEIWVAVPGRTYERERRLLEQAGLRAVRSVEACTRWLLLDKRGAPCSRAVLERARDLLANPAYQDALIA
;
A
#
# COMPACT_ATOMS: atom_id res chain seq x y z
N MET A 1 18.41 -14.44 0.14
CA MET A 1 17.50 -13.53 0.88
C MET A 1 17.12 -12.33 0.04
N SER A 2 15.82 -12.12 -0.12
CA SER A 2 15.24 -11.03 -0.91
C SER A 2 14.18 -10.28 -0.11
N LEU A 3 14.11 -8.96 -0.33
CA LEU A 3 13.04 -8.10 0.14
C LEU A 3 12.18 -7.70 -1.06
N VAL A 4 10.87 -7.93 -0.99
CA VAL A 4 9.93 -7.59 -2.05
C VAL A 4 8.83 -6.72 -1.48
N ALA A 5 8.64 -5.55 -2.10
CA ALA A 5 7.51 -4.67 -1.86
C ALA A 5 6.57 -4.69 -3.07
N VAL A 6 5.28 -4.95 -2.85
CA VAL A 6 4.25 -4.95 -3.89
C VAL A 6 3.06 -4.11 -3.47
N ALA A 7 2.46 -3.41 -4.44
CA ALA A 7 1.16 -2.78 -4.28
C ALA A 7 0.08 -3.67 -4.91
N ILE A 8 -0.98 -3.93 -4.14
CA ILE A 8 -2.19 -4.62 -4.56
C ILE A 8 -3.26 -3.55 -4.79
N GLU A 9 -3.59 -3.33 -6.06
CA GLU A 9 -4.53 -2.31 -6.53
C GLU A 9 -5.84 -2.95 -6.95
N LEU A 10 -6.96 -2.27 -6.69
CA LEU A 10 -8.26 -2.68 -7.23
C LEU A 10 -8.32 -2.41 -8.75
N LYS A 11 -8.84 -3.39 -9.50
CA LYS A 11 -9.22 -3.24 -10.91
C LYS A 11 -10.55 -2.51 -11.09
N ILE A 12 -11.36 -2.55 -10.04
CA ILE A 12 -12.68 -1.92 -9.96
C ILE A 12 -12.56 -0.57 -9.25
N PRO A 13 -13.55 0.33 -9.38
CA PRO A 13 -13.59 1.57 -8.62
C PRO A 13 -13.40 1.33 -7.11
N ASP A 14 -12.55 2.13 -6.48
CA ASP A 14 -12.34 2.11 -5.03
C ASP A 14 -13.15 3.24 -4.38
N ASN A 15 -14.32 2.88 -3.85
CA ASN A 15 -15.19 3.85 -3.16
C ASN A 15 -14.49 4.53 -1.97
N THR A 16 -13.53 3.86 -1.33
CA THR A 16 -12.77 4.45 -0.21
C THR A 16 -11.86 5.56 -0.72
N ALA A 17 -11.19 5.34 -1.85
CA ALA A 17 -10.39 6.37 -2.50
C ALA A 17 -11.25 7.55 -2.96
N PHE A 18 -12.41 7.26 -3.56
CA PHE A 18 -13.35 8.29 -3.98
C PHE A 18 -13.87 9.14 -2.81
N THR A 19 -14.30 8.52 -1.71
CA THR A 19 -14.74 9.27 -0.52
C THR A 19 -13.60 10.08 0.11
N ALA A 20 -12.38 9.53 0.13
CA ALA A 20 -11.21 10.27 0.64
C ALA A 20 -10.89 11.50 -0.23
N TYR A 21 -10.99 11.36 -1.55
CA TYR A 21 -10.82 12.47 -2.50
C TYR A 21 -11.79 13.62 -2.20
N ASP A 22 -13.10 13.32 -2.12
CA ASP A 22 -14.13 14.33 -1.86
C ASP A 22 -13.93 15.04 -0.51
N ALA A 23 -13.52 14.29 0.51
CA ALA A 23 -13.22 14.85 1.82
C ALA A 23 -11.98 15.77 1.79
N LEU A 24 -10.91 15.39 1.08
CA LEU A 24 -9.73 16.25 0.93
C LEU A 24 -10.04 17.53 0.16
N LEU A 25 -10.86 17.47 -0.90
CA LEU A 25 -11.34 18.66 -1.59
C LEU A 25 -12.15 19.57 -0.66
N SER A 26 -13.04 18.98 0.15
CA SER A 26 -13.83 19.73 1.14
C SER A 26 -12.98 20.39 2.23
N MET A 27 -11.75 19.89 2.47
CA MET A 27 -10.74 20.49 3.35
C MET A 27 -9.87 21.56 2.66
N GLY A 28 -10.16 21.90 1.40
CA GLY A 28 -9.48 22.95 0.64
C GLY A 28 -8.14 22.51 0.03
N LEU A 29 -8.02 21.25 -0.40
CA LEU A 29 -6.90 20.77 -1.21
C LEU A 29 -7.27 20.82 -2.71
N ASP A 30 -7.55 22.03 -3.21
CA ASP A 30 -8.05 22.25 -4.57
C ASP A 30 -7.06 21.86 -5.67
N GLU A 31 -5.78 21.68 -5.35
CA GLU A 31 -4.74 21.22 -6.26
C GLU A 31 -4.81 19.72 -6.57
N LEU A 32 -5.54 18.94 -5.76
CA LEU A 32 -5.71 17.50 -5.93
C LEU A 32 -6.54 17.22 -7.19
N GLY A 33 -6.05 16.31 -8.03
CA GLY A 33 -6.73 15.84 -9.24
C GLY A 33 -7.18 14.38 -9.16
N ASP A 34 -6.47 13.55 -8.39
CA ASP A 34 -6.82 12.14 -8.19
C ASP A 34 -6.17 11.60 -6.90
N ILE A 35 -6.78 10.56 -6.32
CA ILE A 35 -6.19 9.79 -5.22
C ILE A 35 -6.34 8.29 -5.50
N LYS A 36 -5.25 7.56 -5.32
CA LYS A 36 -5.23 6.10 -5.50
C LYS A 36 -4.90 5.43 -4.19
N ARG A 37 -5.67 4.40 -3.86
CA ARG A 37 -5.46 3.55 -2.68
C ARG A 37 -5.01 2.16 -3.11
N SER A 38 -4.06 1.60 -2.37
CA SER A 38 -3.58 0.23 -2.57
C SER A 38 -3.08 -0.36 -1.27
N ASP A 39 -3.16 -1.68 -1.13
CA ASP A 39 -2.50 -2.39 -0.02
C ASP A 39 -1.07 -2.70 -0.41
N VAL A 40 -0.10 -2.28 0.39
CA VAL A 40 1.31 -2.58 0.19
C VAL A 40 1.68 -3.75 1.08
N TRP A 41 2.31 -4.76 0.48
CA TRP A 41 2.88 -5.91 1.19
C TRP A 41 4.40 -5.90 1.03
N ILE A 42 5.09 -5.96 2.16
CA ILE A 42 6.55 -6.03 2.23
C ILE A 42 6.90 -7.39 2.82
N VAL A 43 7.62 -8.21 2.05
CA VAL A 43 7.95 -9.59 2.42
C VAL A 43 9.45 -9.80 2.32
N GLU A 44 10.06 -10.25 3.42
CA GLU A 44 11.45 -10.70 3.47
C GLU A 44 11.48 -12.23 3.60
N ALA A 45 12.11 -12.90 2.65
CA ALA A 45 12.21 -14.36 2.65
C ALA A 45 13.52 -14.84 2.00
N ASP A 46 13.91 -16.07 2.29
CA ASP A 46 15.00 -16.74 1.58
C ASP A 46 14.52 -17.40 0.28
N ALA A 47 14.13 -16.55 -0.67
CA ALA A 47 13.62 -16.94 -1.98
C ALA A 47 13.96 -15.86 -3.02
N LEU A 48 13.82 -16.17 -4.31
CA LEU A 48 13.93 -15.19 -5.38
C LEU A 48 12.71 -14.25 -5.40
N PRO A 49 12.85 -12.99 -5.85
CA PRO A 49 11.74 -12.04 -5.91
C PRO A 49 10.52 -12.55 -6.70
N ALA A 50 10.76 -13.31 -7.77
CA ALA A 50 9.71 -13.92 -8.57
C ALA A 50 8.93 -14.99 -7.80
N GLU A 51 9.59 -15.76 -6.94
CA GLU A 51 8.96 -16.79 -6.10
C GLU A 51 8.10 -16.15 -5.01
N ILE A 52 8.59 -15.07 -4.37
CA ILE A 52 7.82 -14.28 -3.40
C ILE A 52 6.55 -13.72 -4.07
N THR A 53 6.70 -13.11 -5.25
CA THR A 53 5.58 -12.56 -6.02
C THR A 53 4.59 -13.65 -6.43
N HIS A 54 5.08 -14.82 -6.81
CA HIS A 54 4.24 -15.97 -7.15
C HIS A 54 3.44 -16.46 -5.93
N ALA A 55 4.06 -16.56 -4.76
CA ALA A 55 3.39 -16.95 -3.51
C ALA A 55 2.29 -15.94 -3.11
N ILE A 56 2.56 -14.63 -3.24
CA ILE A 56 1.57 -13.58 -3.01
C ILE A 56 0.35 -13.77 -3.91
N ARG A 57 0.56 -14.01 -5.22
CA ARG A 57 -0.54 -14.22 -6.19
C ARG A 57 -1.39 -15.45 -5.91
N ARG A 58 -0.85 -16.46 -5.22
CA ARG A 58 -1.55 -17.69 -4.84
C ARG A 58 -2.30 -17.58 -3.52
N THR A 59 -2.06 -16.51 -2.75
CA THR A 59 -2.68 -16.33 -1.44
C THR A 59 -3.94 -15.47 -1.60
N GLU A 60 -5.11 -16.11 -1.66
CA GLU A 60 -6.38 -15.43 -1.95
C GLU A 60 -6.77 -14.32 -0.95
N LEU A 61 -6.28 -14.41 0.29
CA LEU A 61 -6.49 -13.35 1.29
C LEU A 61 -5.69 -12.08 0.99
N ILE A 62 -4.59 -12.19 0.25
CA ILE A 62 -3.73 -11.07 -0.14
C ILE A 62 -4.10 -10.61 -1.55
N PHE A 63 -4.30 -11.55 -2.48
CA PHE A 63 -4.51 -11.27 -3.89
C PHE A 63 -5.67 -12.08 -4.47
N ASN A 64 -6.68 -11.38 -4.97
CA ASN A 64 -7.75 -11.97 -5.76
C ASN A 64 -7.58 -11.57 -7.24
N PRO A 65 -7.28 -12.49 -8.16
CA PRO A 65 -7.03 -12.15 -9.56
C PRO A 65 -8.21 -11.49 -10.27
N ASN A 66 -9.45 -11.74 -9.83
CA ASN A 66 -10.64 -11.13 -10.44
C ASN A 66 -10.81 -9.66 -10.02
N LYS A 67 -10.35 -9.30 -8.81
CA LYS A 67 -10.52 -7.95 -8.25
C LYS A 67 -9.25 -7.11 -8.28
N HIS A 68 -8.08 -7.73 -8.25
CA HIS A 68 -6.81 -7.07 -7.97
C HIS A 68 -5.84 -7.13 -9.14
N MET A 69 -4.99 -6.10 -9.22
CA MET A 69 -3.74 -6.06 -9.97
C MET A 69 -2.59 -5.95 -8.97
N LEU A 70 -1.45 -6.58 -9.27
CA LEU A 70 -0.24 -6.51 -8.46
C LEU A 70 0.81 -5.73 -9.23
N ARG A 71 1.38 -4.70 -8.60
CA ARG A 71 2.53 -3.94 -9.09
C ARG A 71 3.73 -4.13 -8.17
N MET A 72 4.90 -4.36 -8.76
CA MET A 72 6.16 -4.31 -8.01
C MET A 72 6.49 -2.85 -7.67
N LEU A 73 6.94 -2.60 -6.44
CA LEU A 73 7.47 -1.32 -6.03
C LEU A 73 9.00 -1.37 -6.09
N ASN A 74 9.61 -0.22 -6.37
CA ASN A 74 11.07 -0.09 -6.44
C ASN A 74 11.74 0.07 -5.07
N SER A 75 10.93 0.22 -4.01
CA SER A 75 11.37 0.54 -2.64
C SER A 75 10.35 -0.01 -1.64
N ASP A 76 10.81 -0.28 -0.41
CA ASP A 76 10.01 -0.57 0.78
C ASP A 76 9.58 0.73 1.52
N ARG A 77 9.72 1.88 0.87
CA ARG A 77 9.34 3.20 1.39
C ARG A 77 8.49 3.99 0.39
N PRO A 78 7.67 4.94 0.88
CA PRO A 78 6.88 5.82 0.04
C PRO A 78 7.72 6.55 -1.01
N ALA A 79 7.20 6.63 -2.23
CA ALA A 79 7.73 7.51 -3.27
C ALA A 79 7.06 8.91 -3.22
N SER A 80 7.55 9.85 -4.01
CA SER A 80 6.93 11.19 -4.13
C SER A 80 5.43 11.08 -4.41
N GLY A 81 4.63 11.89 -3.72
CA GLY A 81 3.17 11.88 -3.76
C GLY A 81 2.51 10.79 -2.92
N GLU A 82 3.27 9.98 -2.19
CA GLU A 82 2.73 8.85 -1.43
C GLU A 82 2.71 9.07 0.09
N ILE A 83 1.65 8.56 0.72
CA ILE A 83 1.51 8.39 2.16
C ILE A 83 1.27 6.92 2.43
N TRP A 84 2.12 6.28 3.22
CA TRP A 84 1.92 4.90 3.66
C TRP A 84 1.48 4.88 5.11
N VAL A 85 0.37 4.20 5.38
CA VAL A 85 -0.30 4.17 6.68
C VAL A 85 -0.26 2.76 7.24
N ALA A 86 0.47 2.58 8.34
CA ALA A 86 0.63 1.31 9.03
C ALA A 86 -0.06 1.33 10.39
N VAL A 87 -0.36 0.15 10.93
CA VAL A 87 -0.83 -0.01 12.31
C VAL A 87 0.33 -0.56 13.14
N PRO A 88 0.94 0.23 14.03
CA PRO A 88 2.10 -0.20 14.80
C PRO A 88 1.81 -1.43 15.66
N GLY A 89 2.77 -2.35 15.73
CA GLY A 89 2.64 -3.59 16.49
C GLY A 89 1.68 -4.63 15.89
N ARG A 90 1.06 -4.36 14.73
CA ARG A 90 0.25 -5.35 14.02
C ARG A 90 1.15 -6.48 13.50
N THR A 91 0.81 -7.72 13.86
CA THR A 91 1.51 -8.92 13.39
C THR A 91 0.76 -9.55 12.22
N TYR A 92 1.50 -10.07 11.24
CA TYR A 92 0.96 -10.73 10.03
C TYR A 92 1.25 -12.23 10.00
N GLU A 93 1.20 -12.89 11.17
CA GLU A 93 1.52 -14.31 11.32
C GLU A 93 0.60 -15.23 10.50
N ARG A 94 -0.67 -14.84 10.32
CA ARG A 94 -1.60 -15.59 9.47
C ARG A 94 -1.15 -15.54 8.01
N GLU A 95 -0.83 -14.36 7.51
CA GLU A 95 -0.40 -14.13 6.13
C GLU A 95 0.96 -14.75 5.86
N ARG A 96 1.88 -14.67 6.83
CA ARG A 96 3.14 -15.40 6.81
C ARG A 96 2.93 -16.91 6.61
N ARG A 97 2.08 -17.54 7.42
CA ARG A 97 1.79 -18.99 7.28
C ARG A 97 1.18 -19.32 5.94
N LEU A 98 0.34 -18.45 5.37
CA LEU A 98 -0.24 -18.66 4.06
C LEU A 98 0.80 -18.57 2.93
N LEU A 99 1.74 -17.62 3.03
CA LEU A 99 2.86 -17.54 2.10
C LEU A 99 3.75 -18.79 2.18
N GLU A 100 3.99 -19.29 3.39
CA GLU A 100 4.72 -20.55 3.61
C GLU A 100 3.99 -21.76 3.00
N GLN A 101 2.67 -21.85 3.20
CA GLN A 101 1.81 -22.86 2.55
C GLN A 101 1.77 -22.73 1.02
N ALA A 102 1.93 -21.51 0.50
CA ALA A 102 2.05 -21.24 -0.93
C ALA A 102 3.44 -21.58 -1.50
N GLY A 103 4.33 -22.17 -0.69
CA GLY A 103 5.64 -22.69 -1.11
C GLY A 103 6.82 -21.79 -0.76
N LEU A 104 6.61 -20.65 -0.10
CA LEU A 104 7.68 -19.73 0.28
C LEU A 104 8.41 -20.26 1.52
N ARG A 105 9.65 -20.70 1.38
CA ARG A 105 10.43 -21.20 2.52
C ARG A 105 11.07 -20.04 3.29
N ALA A 106 11.18 -20.21 4.61
CA ALA A 106 11.90 -19.29 5.50
C ALA A 106 11.45 -17.82 5.36
N VAL A 107 10.14 -17.57 5.50
CA VAL A 107 9.62 -16.20 5.59
C VAL A 107 10.04 -15.58 6.92
N ARG A 108 10.79 -14.49 6.85
CA ARG A 108 11.38 -13.82 8.02
C ARG A 108 10.47 -12.74 8.55
N SER A 109 9.92 -11.91 7.66
CA SER A 109 9.00 -10.84 8.00
C SER A 109 7.93 -10.67 6.92
N VAL A 110 6.75 -10.28 7.38
CA VAL A 110 5.62 -9.87 6.55
C VAL A 110 5.07 -8.61 7.20
N GLU A 111 5.03 -7.55 6.43
CA GLU A 111 4.44 -6.28 6.83
C GLU A 111 3.42 -5.85 5.79
N ALA A 112 2.41 -5.10 6.23
CA ALA A 112 1.47 -4.47 5.33
C ALA A 112 1.10 -3.07 5.80
N CYS A 113 0.83 -2.20 4.84
CA CYS A 113 0.33 -0.86 5.07
C CYS A 113 -0.63 -0.44 3.94
N THR A 114 -1.44 0.58 4.18
CA THR A 114 -2.25 1.21 3.13
C THR A 114 -1.44 2.32 2.49
N ARG A 115 -1.28 2.28 1.17
CA ARG A 115 -0.66 3.34 0.38
C ARG A 115 -1.72 4.23 -0.24
N TRP A 116 -1.57 5.52 -0.03
CA TRP A 116 -2.29 6.60 -0.71
C TRP A 116 -1.33 7.31 -1.66
N LEU A 117 -1.64 7.35 -2.95
CA LEU A 117 -0.93 8.17 -3.93
C LEU A 117 -1.82 9.36 -4.31
N LEU A 118 -1.36 10.57 -4.00
CA LEU A 118 -2.04 11.82 -4.31
C LEU A 118 -1.42 12.42 -5.56
N LEU A 119 -2.27 12.70 -6.55
CA LEU A 119 -1.88 13.28 -7.83
C LEU A 119 -2.56 14.65 -8.00
N ASP A 120 -1.83 15.60 -8.55
CA ASP A 120 -2.37 16.91 -8.90
C ASP A 120 -3.29 16.82 -10.13
N LYS A 121 -3.90 17.94 -10.50
CA LYS A 121 -4.76 18.06 -11.69
C LYS A 121 -4.07 17.73 -13.03
N ARG A 122 -2.74 17.65 -13.06
CA ARG A 122 -1.94 17.24 -14.23
C ARG A 122 -1.56 15.77 -14.18
N GLY A 123 -1.93 15.05 -13.12
CA GLY A 123 -1.55 13.66 -12.89
C GLY A 123 -0.13 13.48 -12.33
N ALA A 124 0.52 14.57 -11.89
CA ALA A 124 1.84 14.51 -11.27
C ALA A 124 1.72 14.28 -9.75
N PRO A 125 2.71 13.63 -9.10
CA PRO A 125 2.72 13.48 -7.65
C PRO A 125 2.59 14.81 -6.92
N CYS A 126 1.69 14.89 -5.94
CA CYS A 126 1.53 16.08 -5.11
C CYS A 126 2.79 16.38 -4.27
N SER A 127 2.98 17.65 -3.92
CA SER A 127 4.10 18.08 -3.09
C SER A 127 3.96 17.59 -1.64
N ARG A 128 5.08 17.52 -0.92
CA ARG A 128 5.10 17.11 0.49
C ARG A 128 4.17 17.94 1.38
N ALA A 129 4.05 19.25 1.15
CA ALA A 129 3.16 20.11 1.91
C ALA A 129 1.67 19.71 1.76
N VAL A 130 1.27 19.24 0.58
CA VAL A 130 -0.08 18.69 0.35
C VAL A 130 -0.26 17.38 1.10
N LEU A 131 0.74 16.50 1.04
CA LEU A 131 0.70 15.21 1.74
C LEU A 131 0.60 15.41 3.26
N GLU A 132 1.33 16.37 3.83
CA GLU A 132 1.28 16.69 5.26
C GLU A 132 -0.11 17.19 5.68
N ARG A 133 -0.78 18.01 4.86
CA ARG A 133 -2.16 18.45 5.10
C ARG A 133 -3.17 17.30 4.98
N ALA A 134 -2.97 16.39 4.03
CA ALA A 134 -3.85 15.25 3.79
C ALA A 134 -3.72 14.15 4.85
N ARG A 135 -2.55 14.04 5.47
CA ARG A 135 -2.18 12.97 6.41
C ARG A 135 -3.20 12.75 7.51
N ASP A 136 -3.66 13.83 8.14
CA ASP A 136 -4.50 13.75 9.34
C ASP A 136 -5.91 13.22 9.03
N LEU A 137 -6.35 13.31 7.76
CA LEU A 137 -7.57 12.65 7.28
C LEU A 137 -7.31 11.18 6.93
N LEU A 138 -6.17 10.90 6.28
CA LEU A 138 -5.87 9.60 5.68
C LEU A 138 -5.30 8.57 6.67
N ALA A 139 -4.87 9.02 7.84
CA ALA A 139 -4.38 8.19 8.93
C ALA A 139 -4.97 8.67 10.26
N ASN A 140 -5.45 7.73 11.06
CA ASN A 140 -5.89 8.02 12.42
C ASN A 140 -4.66 8.04 13.36
N PRO A 141 -4.25 9.21 13.89
CA PRO A 141 -3.04 9.33 14.71
C PRO A 141 -3.13 8.60 16.05
N ALA A 142 -4.32 8.15 16.47
CA ALA A 142 -4.48 7.43 17.73
C ALA A 142 -3.92 6.00 17.69
N TYR A 143 -3.82 5.39 16.52
CA TYR A 143 -3.36 4.00 16.37
C TYR A 143 -2.68 3.68 15.03
N GLN A 144 -2.46 4.68 14.17
CA GLN A 144 -1.81 4.52 12.88
C GLN A 144 -0.62 5.46 12.75
N ASP A 145 0.45 4.93 12.16
CA ASP A 145 1.61 5.71 11.76
C ASP A 145 1.52 6.00 10.27
N ALA A 146 1.76 7.25 9.88
CA ALA A 146 1.79 7.68 8.49
C ALA A 146 3.21 8.12 8.10
N LEU A 147 3.77 7.46 7.10
CA LEU A 147 5.07 7.78 6.51
C LEU A 147 4.85 8.49 5.17
N ILE A 148 5.53 9.62 4.98
CA ILE A 148 5.48 10.45 3.78
C ILE A 148 6.89 10.53 3.19
N ALA A 149 6.99 10.44 1.86
CA ALA A 149 8.25 10.64 1.13
C ALA A 149 8.87 12.02 1.32
#